data_AF-A0A5J5A282-F1
#
_entry.id   AF-A0A5J5A282-F1
#
_cell.length_a   1.000
_cell.length_b   1.000
_cell.length_c   1.000
_cell.angle_alpha   90.00
_cell.angle_beta   90.00
_cell.angle_gamma   90.00
#
_symmetry.space_group_name_H-M   'P 1'
#
loop_
_entity.id
_entity.type
_entity.pdbx_description
1 polymer ?
#
loop_
_entity_poly.entity_id
_entity_poly.type
_entity_poly.pdbx_seq_one_letter_code
_entity_poly.pdbx_strand_id
1 'polypeptide(L)'
;MAKRMHFWTESFVQWSPLGTYLATVHRQGAAVWGGATSFNRLMRYAHPQVKLIDFSPGERFLVTYSSHEPSNPRDTHRVELNIFDVRTGKVMRDFKGSADEFAIGGTGGVAGVSWPVFRWGGGKDDKYFARIGKNVIPVYETETFTLIDKKSLKAENVMDFNWSPTDPILSLYVPELGGGNQSARVMLI
;
A
#
# COMPACT_ATOMS: atom_id res chain seq x y z
N MET A 1 -11.22 11.63 -33.58
CA MET A 1 -12.30 10.66 -33.33
C MET A 1 -11.94 9.88 -32.07
N ALA A 2 -12.64 10.10 -30.94
CA ALA A 2 -12.34 9.39 -29.70
C ALA A 2 -12.81 7.93 -29.84
N LYS A 3 -11.90 6.97 -29.69
CA LYS A 3 -12.21 5.54 -29.77
C LYS A 3 -13.04 5.15 -28.54
N ARG A 4 -14.33 4.88 -28.73
CA ARG A 4 -15.25 4.45 -27.68
C ARG A 4 -14.83 3.06 -27.19
N MET A 5 -14.19 3.00 -26.02
CA MET A 5 -13.80 1.73 -25.40
C MET A 5 -14.99 1.18 -24.61
N HIS A 6 -15.68 0.17 -25.17
CA HIS A 6 -16.61 -0.63 -24.38
C HIS A 6 -15.79 -1.51 -23.42
N PHE A 7 -16.17 -1.55 -22.13
CA PHE A 7 -15.53 -2.34 -21.05
C PHE A 7 -14.10 -1.89 -20.67
N TRP A 8 -13.97 -0.67 -20.15
CA TRP A 8 -12.68 -0.11 -19.78
C TRP A 8 -12.07 -0.70 -18.49
N THR A 9 -12.90 -1.28 -17.62
CA THR A 9 -12.53 -1.97 -16.38
C THR A 9 -13.57 -3.05 -16.07
N GLU A 10 -13.16 -4.12 -15.39
CA GLU A 10 -14.07 -5.16 -14.87
C GLU A 10 -14.44 -4.91 -13.39
N SER A 11 -13.75 -3.96 -12.73
CA SER A 11 -13.93 -3.66 -11.33
C SER A 11 -14.09 -2.15 -11.10
N PHE A 12 -13.01 -1.41 -10.86
CA PHE A 12 -13.04 0.03 -10.61
C PHE A 12 -11.94 0.78 -11.37
N VAL A 13 -11.97 2.11 -11.26
CA VAL A 13 -10.93 3.02 -11.75
C VAL A 13 -10.50 3.97 -10.63
N GLN A 14 -9.25 4.41 -10.65
CA GLN A 14 -8.70 5.33 -9.64
C GLN A 14 -7.65 6.25 -10.26
N TRP A 15 -7.77 7.55 -9.99
CA TRP A 15 -6.74 8.53 -10.36
C TRP A 15 -5.56 8.44 -9.39
N SER A 16 -4.35 8.63 -9.91
CA SER A 16 -3.16 8.82 -9.09
C SER A 16 -3.18 10.19 -8.38
N PRO A 17 -2.45 10.36 -7.27
CA PRO A 17 -2.51 11.56 -6.42
C PRO A 17 -2.23 12.89 -7.11
N LEU A 18 -1.40 12.93 -8.16
CA LEU A 18 -1.08 14.15 -8.91
C LEU A 18 -1.90 14.26 -10.20
N GLY A 19 -2.80 13.31 -10.48
CA GLY A 19 -3.66 13.30 -11.65
C GLY A 19 -2.97 12.94 -12.96
N THR A 20 -1.71 12.48 -12.92
CA THR A 20 -0.95 12.09 -14.13
C THR A 20 -1.48 10.80 -14.74
N TYR A 21 -1.93 9.88 -13.90
CA TYR A 21 -2.31 8.52 -14.26
C TYR A 21 -3.74 8.21 -13.84
N LEU A 22 -4.44 7.44 -14.67
CA LEU A 22 -5.64 6.72 -14.26
C LEU A 22 -5.34 5.22 -14.30
N ALA A 23 -5.67 4.53 -13.23
CA ALA A 23 -5.60 3.09 -13.15
C ALA A 23 -6.98 2.45 -13.41
N THR A 24 -6.97 1.31 -14.08
CA THR A 24 -8.13 0.44 -14.29
C THR A 24 -7.78 -0.97 -13.78
N VAL A 25 -8.70 -1.63 -13.08
CA VAL A 25 -8.49 -2.97 -12.50
C VAL A 25 -9.26 -4.04 -13.27
N HIS A 26 -8.58 -5.12 -13.61
CA HIS A 26 -9.06 -6.24 -14.43
C HIS A 26 -8.75 -7.56 -13.72
N ARG A 27 -9.38 -8.67 -14.14
CA ARG A 27 -9.10 -10.00 -13.57
C ARG A 27 -7.61 -10.37 -13.61
N GLN A 28 -6.87 -9.97 -14.65
CA GLN A 28 -5.43 -10.26 -14.81
C GLN A 28 -4.51 -9.30 -14.04
N GLY A 29 -5.04 -8.20 -13.50
CA GLY A 29 -4.31 -7.19 -12.74
C GLY A 29 -4.69 -5.77 -13.10
N ALA A 30 -3.76 -4.84 -12.97
CA ALA A 30 -4.02 -3.43 -13.19
C ALA A 30 -3.42 -2.93 -14.52
N ALA A 31 -3.99 -1.88 -15.08
CA ALA A 31 -3.40 -1.12 -16.17
C ALA A 31 -3.43 0.37 -15.84
N VAL A 32 -2.37 1.06 -16.21
CA VAL A 32 -2.25 2.52 -16.04
C VAL A 32 -2.29 3.20 -17.41
N TRP A 33 -3.04 4.29 -17.45
CA TRP A 33 -3.31 5.12 -18.61
C TRP A 33 -2.88 6.55 -18.33
N GLY A 34 -2.47 7.27 -19.36
CA GLY A 34 -2.09 8.68 -19.23
C GLY A 34 -1.77 9.31 -20.58
N GLY A 35 -1.35 10.57 -20.51
CA GLY A 35 -1.09 11.42 -21.67
C GLY A 35 -2.22 12.43 -21.89
N ALA A 36 -1.83 13.69 -22.09
CA ALA A 36 -2.73 14.85 -22.05
C ALA A 36 -3.86 14.83 -23.09
N THR A 37 -3.64 14.21 -24.25
CA THR A 37 -4.58 14.29 -25.40
C THR A 37 -5.11 12.94 -25.86
N SER A 38 -4.30 11.89 -25.79
CA SER A 38 -4.67 10.56 -26.32
C SER A 38 -5.09 9.57 -25.25
N PHE A 39 -4.75 9.82 -23.98
CA PHE A 39 -5.02 8.96 -22.83
C PHE A 39 -4.74 7.47 -23.11
N ASN A 40 -3.52 7.20 -23.57
CA ASN A 40 -3.10 5.87 -24.00
C ASN A 40 -2.80 4.98 -22.78
N ARG A 41 -2.91 3.67 -22.98
CA ARG A 41 -2.41 2.71 -21.99
C ARG A 41 -0.89 2.79 -21.95
N LEU A 42 -0.35 3.16 -20.80
CA LEU A 42 1.09 3.30 -20.58
C LEU A 42 1.68 1.97 -20.11
N MET A 43 1.05 1.31 -19.14
CA MET A 43 1.60 0.12 -18.52
C MET A 43 0.55 -0.89 -18.06
N ARG A 44 0.97 -2.14 -17.87
CA ARG A 44 0.18 -3.24 -17.29
C ARG A 44 0.96 -3.89 -16.17
N TYR A 45 0.26 -4.26 -15.10
CA TYR A 45 0.82 -4.87 -13.91
C TYR A 45 0.13 -6.20 -13.70
N ALA A 46 0.85 -7.29 -13.95
CA ALA A 46 0.32 -8.63 -13.83
C ALA A 46 0.22 -8.99 -12.34
N HIS A 47 -1.01 -9.00 -11.83
CA HIS A 47 -1.33 -9.47 -10.48
C HIS A 47 -2.78 -9.95 -10.52
N PRO A 48 -3.03 -11.27 -10.60
CA PRO A 48 -4.39 -11.78 -10.71
C PRO A 48 -5.26 -11.38 -9.50
N GLN A 49 -6.55 -11.16 -9.74
CA GLN A 49 -7.54 -10.96 -8.68
C GLN A 49 -7.25 -9.78 -7.74
N VAL A 50 -6.69 -8.69 -8.27
CA VAL A 50 -6.50 -7.44 -7.53
C VAL A 50 -7.84 -6.91 -7.04
N LYS A 51 -7.89 -6.63 -5.74
CA LYS A 51 -9.05 -6.08 -5.02
C LYS A 51 -8.87 -4.61 -4.67
N LEU A 52 -7.64 -4.17 -4.39
CA LEU A 52 -7.32 -2.78 -4.03
C LEU A 52 -6.02 -2.35 -4.72
N ILE A 53 -5.92 -1.06 -5.03
CA ILE A 53 -4.70 -0.42 -5.55
C ILE A 53 -4.46 0.92 -4.86
N ASP A 54 -3.20 1.33 -4.76
CA ASP A 54 -2.80 2.59 -4.16
C ASP A 54 -1.53 3.09 -4.84
N PHE A 55 -1.44 4.40 -5.05
CA PHE A 55 -0.26 5.02 -5.64
C PHE A 55 0.54 5.69 -4.55
N SER A 56 1.87 5.64 -4.65
CA SER A 56 2.71 6.50 -3.84
C SER A 56 2.42 7.99 -4.12
N PRO A 57 2.57 8.90 -3.14
CA PRO A 57 2.30 10.33 -3.30
C PRO A 57 3.03 10.99 -4.48
N GLY A 58 4.27 10.57 -4.74
CA GLY A 58 5.08 11.00 -5.88
C GLY A 58 4.79 10.28 -7.21
N GLU A 59 3.81 9.37 -7.23
CA GLU A 59 3.43 8.54 -8.38
C GLU A 59 4.55 7.65 -8.94
N ARG A 60 5.58 7.37 -8.12
CA ARG A 60 6.68 6.49 -8.49
C ARG A 60 6.29 5.02 -8.43
N PHE A 61 5.41 4.67 -7.49
CA PHE A 61 5.06 3.28 -7.20
C PHE A 61 3.55 3.03 -7.20
N LEU A 62 3.16 1.84 -7.66
CA LEU A 62 1.80 1.32 -7.60
C LEU A 62 1.80 0.10 -6.68
N VAL A 63 1.04 0.17 -5.60
CA VAL A 63 0.72 -0.95 -4.74
C VAL A 63 -0.55 -1.62 -5.26
N THR A 64 -0.54 -2.94 -5.28
CA THR A 64 -1.71 -3.75 -5.60
C THR A 64 -1.89 -4.80 -4.51
N TYR A 65 -3.14 -5.07 -4.16
CA TYR A 65 -3.53 -6.04 -3.14
C TYR A 65 -4.47 -7.08 -3.74
N SER A 66 -4.18 -8.35 -3.48
CA SER A 66 -5.11 -9.45 -3.70
C SER A 66 -5.25 -10.26 -2.40
N SER A 67 -6.40 -10.91 -2.26
CA SER A 67 -6.59 -11.91 -1.22
C SER A 67 -7.32 -13.12 -1.76
N HIS A 68 -6.82 -14.30 -1.41
CA HIS A 68 -7.30 -15.58 -1.89
C HIS A 68 -7.93 -16.36 -0.75
N GLU A 69 -9.10 -16.93 -1.02
CA GLU A 69 -9.76 -17.85 -0.10
C GLU A 69 -8.87 -19.07 0.15
N PRO A 70 -8.80 -19.53 1.40
CA PRO A 70 -8.03 -20.72 1.74
C PRO A 70 -8.74 -21.98 1.20
N SER A 71 -7.95 -22.99 0.81
CA SER A 71 -8.52 -24.28 0.41
C SER A 71 -9.16 -25.03 1.58
N ASN A 72 -8.76 -24.72 2.81
CA ASN A 72 -9.30 -25.27 4.05
C ASN A 72 -10.02 -24.15 4.84
N PRO A 73 -11.30 -24.32 5.21
CA PRO A 73 -12.06 -23.33 5.96
C PRO A 73 -11.48 -22.96 7.34
N ARG A 74 -10.53 -23.74 7.87
CA ARG A 74 -9.84 -23.45 9.14
C ARG A 74 -8.68 -22.48 8.99
N ASP A 75 -8.16 -22.31 7.77
CA ASP A 75 -7.06 -21.39 7.52
C ASP A 75 -7.60 -19.98 7.27
N THR A 76 -6.77 -18.96 7.45
CA THR A 76 -7.12 -17.58 7.10
C THR A 76 -6.78 -17.29 5.64
N HIS A 77 -7.37 -16.22 5.09
CA HIS A 77 -7.11 -15.81 3.71
C HIS A 77 -5.63 -15.51 3.50
N ARG A 78 -5.11 -15.88 2.33
CA ARG A 78 -3.75 -15.52 1.92
C ARG A 78 -3.78 -14.16 1.24
N VAL A 79 -2.93 -13.27 1.71
CA VAL A 79 -2.74 -11.92 1.15
C VAL A 79 -1.46 -11.88 0.33
N GLU A 80 -1.54 -11.22 -0.83
CA GLU A 80 -0.39 -10.83 -1.64
C GLU A 80 -0.47 -9.34 -1.97
N LEU A 81 0.62 -8.63 -1.67
CA LEU A 81 0.81 -7.22 -1.98
C LEU A 81 2.03 -7.09 -2.88
N ASN A 82 1.89 -6.42 -4.01
CA ASN A 82 2.99 -6.14 -4.93
C ASN A 82 3.18 -4.63 -5.06
N ILE A 83 4.41 -4.16 -4.88
CA ILE A 83 4.84 -2.79 -5.18
C ILE A 83 5.53 -2.81 -6.54
N PHE A 84 4.98 -2.08 -7.50
CA PHE A 84 5.51 -1.92 -8.83
C PHE A 84 6.10 -0.53 -9.02
N ASP A 85 7.18 -0.42 -9.80
CA ASP A 85 7.58 0.85 -10.40
C ASP A 85 6.57 1.22 -11.50
N VAL A 86 5.94 2.39 -11.40
CA VAL A 86 4.80 2.79 -12.26
C VAL A 86 5.23 2.92 -13.72
N ARG A 87 6.45 3.39 -13.96
CA ARG A 87 6.91 3.68 -15.33
C ARG A 87 7.32 2.41 -16.07
N THR A 88 7.99 1.49 -15.38
CA THR A 88 8.58 0.28 -15.97
C THR A 88 7.69 -0.95 -15.83
N GLY A 89 6.74 -0.94 -14.89
CA GLY A 89 5.92 -2.11 -14.57
C GLY A 89 6.68 -3.21 -13.81
N LYS A 90 7.94 -2.97 -13.42
CA LYS A 90 8.76 -3.93 -12.69
C LYS A 90 8.24 -4.09 -11.27
N VAL A 91 8.11 -5.34 -10.80
CA VAL A 91 7.89 -5.64 -9.38
C VAL A 91 9.16 -5.25 -8.61
N MET A 92 9.02 -4.27 -7.73
CA MET A 92 10.12 -3.80 -6.88
C MET A 92 10.19 -4.61 -5.59
N ARG A 93 9.03 -4.98 -5.04
CA ARG A 93 8.93 -5.83 -3.85
C ARG A 93 7.55 -6.47 -3.73
N ASP A 94 7.51 -7.70 -3.24
CA ASP A 94 6.28 -8.39 -2.85
C ASP A 94 6.22 -8.64 -1.33
N PHE A 95 4.99 -8.74 -0.81
CA PHE A 95 4.70 -9.12 0.57
C PHE A 95 3.59 -10.15 0.56
N LYS A 96 3.83 -11.28 1.21
CA LYS A 96 2.91 -12.42 1.29
C LYS A 96 2.75 -12.81 2.74
N GLY A 97 1.53 -13.16 3.12
CA GLY A 97 1.24 -13.55 4.49
C GLY A 97 -0.23 -13.88 4.70
N SER A 98 -0.58 -14.05 5.97
CA SER A 98 -1.95 -14.26 6.41
C SER A 98 -2.70 -12.93 6.46
N ALA A 99 -4.03 -12.92 6.29
CA ALA A 99 -4.81 -11.68 6.41
C ALA A 99 -4.60 -10.99 7.78
N ASP A 100 -4.45 -11.78 8.85
CA ASP A 100 -4.23 -11.28 10.21
C ASP A 100 -2.92 -10.49 10.35
N GLU A 101 -1.89 -10.79 9.56
CA GLU A 101 -0.62 -10.05 9.56
C GLU A 101 -0.73 -8.65 8.95
N PHE A 102 -1.74 -8.42 8.11
CA PHE A 102 -1.98 -7.14 7.43
C PHE A 102 -3.21 -6.38 7.97
N ALA A 103 -4.02 -7.02 8.82
CA ALA A 103 -5.14 -6.38 9.53
C ALA A 103 -4.71 -5.56 10.76
N ILE A 104 -3.40 -5.45 11.03
CA ILE A 104 -2.86 -4.83 12.25
C ILE A 104 -2.83 -3.29 12.11
N GLY A 105 -3.51 -2.61 13.04
CA GLY A 105 -3.57 -1.14 13.10
C GLY A 105 -4.55 -0.52 12.10
N GLY A 106 -5.04 0.68 12.40
CA GLY A 106 -6.01 1.44 11.61
C GLY A 106 -7.45 1.38 12.13
N THR A 107 -8.19 2.47 11.96
CA THR A 107 -9.60 2.64 12.41
C THR A 107 -10.64 2.14 11.39
N GLY A 108 -10.22 1.38 10.37
CA GLY A 108 -11.13 0.88 9.34
C GLY A 108 -10.40 -0.03 8.35
N GLY A 109 -10.59 -1.34 8.49
CA GLY A 109 -10.12 -2.30 7.51
C GLY A 109 -11.09 -2.41 6.33
N VAL A 110 -10.56 -2.42 5.11
CA VAL A 110 -11.33 -2.73 3.89
C VAL A 110 -10.87 -4.09 3.39
N ALA A 111 -11.81 -5.00 3.09
CA ALA A 111 -11.50 -6.35 2.61
C ALA A 111 -10.52 -7.14 3.52
N GLY A 112 -10.63 -6.94 4.84
CA GLY A 112 -9.84 -7.66 5.84
C GLY A 112 -8.41 -7.14 6.05
N VAL A 113 -8.06 -5.97 5.51
CA VAL A 113 -6.72 -5.37 5.62
C VAL A 113 -6.83 -3.88 5.99
N SER A 114 -5.84 -3.35 6.71
CA SER A 114 -5.69 -1.90 6.91
C SER A 114 -5.23 -1.27 5.59
N TRP A 115 -6.07 -0.43 4.97
CA TRP A 115 -5.78 0.14 3.64
C TRP A 115 -5.74 1.67 3.68
N PRO A 116 -4.73 2.33 3.06
CA PRO A 116 -3.54 1.74 2.43
C PRO A 116 -2.59 1.10 3.44
N VAL A 117 -2.01 -0.05 3.09
CA VAL A 117 -1.09 -0.81 3.97
C VAL A 117 0.21 -0.05 4.20
N PHE A 118 0.73 0.58 3.14
CA PHE A 118 1.99 1.29 3.17
C PHE A 118 1.75 2.79 3.28
N ARG A 119 2.48 3.45 4.18
CA ARG A 119 2.56 4.91 4.24
C ARG A 119 3.93 5.33 3.75
N TRP A 120 3.92 6.33 2.88
CA TRP A 120 5.09 6.82 2.17
C TRP A 120 5.67 8.06 2.86
N GLY A 121 7.00 8.15 2.91
CA GLY A 121 7.75 9.23 3.51
C GLY A 121 8.86 9.74 2.59
N GLY A 122 9.41 10.92 2.90
CA GLY A 122 10.41 11.59 2.07
C GLY A 122 9.83 12.48 0.97
N GLY A 123 8.59 12.96 1.15
CA GLY A 123 7.91 13.88 0.23
C GLY A 123 7.57 13.24 -1.11
N LYS A 124 7.54 14.04 -2.18
CA LYS A 124 7.23 13.60 -3.55
C LYS A 124 8.29 12.68 -4.15
N ASP A 125 9.43 12.52 -3.49
CA ASP A 125 10.46 11.59 -3.91
C ASP A 125 10.13 10.15 -3.48
N ASP A 126 9.12 9.90 -2.63
CA ASP A 126 8.76 8.57 -2.12
C ASP A 126 9.99 7.78 -1.62
N LYS A 127 10.88 8.43 -0.86
CA LYS A 127 12.18 7.85 -0.45
C LYS A 127 12.03 6.65 0.48
N TYR A 128 10.96 6.65 1.27
CA TYR A 128 10.70 5.64 2.27
C TYR A 128 9.27 5.16 2.21
N PHE A 129 9.04 3.94 2.65
CA PHE A 129 7.71 3.46 3.00
C PHE A 129 7.77 2.59 4.25
N ALA A 130 6.69 2.57 4.99
CA ALA A 130 6.54 1.76 6.18
C ALA A 130 5.14 1.16 6.24
N ARG A 131 4.97 0.14 7.08
CA ARG A 131 3.66 -0.42 7.43
C ARG A 131 3.64 -0.76 8.91
N ILE A 132 2.45 -0.91 9.47
CA ILE A 132 2.30 -1.50 10.80
C ILE A 132 2.53 -3.01 10.67
N GLY A 133 3.36 -3.56 11.56
CA GLY A 133 3.49 -4.98 11.80
C GLY A 133 3.17 -5.31 13.25
N LYS A 134 3.23 -6.59 13.61
CA LYS A 134 3.01 -7.02 15.00
C LYS A 134 4.11 -6.48 15.91
N ASN A 135 3.79 -5.45 16.68
CA ASN A 135 4.70 -4.77 17.63
C ASN A 135 5.96 -4.17 17.01
N VAL A 136 5.96 -3.95 15.70
CA VAL A 136 7.09 -3.37 14.96
C VAL A 136 6.59 -2.49 13.83
N ILE A 137 7.40 -1.51 13.46
CA ILE A 137 7.23 -0.71 12.24
C ILE A 137 8.45 -0.94 11.35
N PRO A 138 8.39 -1.86 10.38
CA PRO A 138 9.41 -1.98 9.36
C PRO A 138 9.39 -0.74 8.45
N VAL A 139 10.54 -0.07 8.34
CA VAL A 139 10.75 1.06 7.44
C VAL A 139 11.72 0.64 6.34
N TYR A 140 11.33 0.87 5.09
CA TYR A 140 12.09 0.52 3.91
C TYR A 140 12.51 1.78 3.16
N GLU A 141 13.70 1.77 2.58
CA GLU A 141 14.10 2.75 1.56
C GLU A 141 13.71 2.25 0.14
N THR A 142 13.57 3.15 -0.83
CA THR A 142 13.04 2.82 -2.17
C THR A 142 14.08 2.74 -3.30
N GLU A 143 15.36 2.88 -3.00
CA GLU A 143 16.44 2.62 -3.97
C GLU A 143 16.69 1.12 -4.10
N THR A 144 16.80 0.41 -2.98
CA THR A 144 17.04 -1.05 -2.95
C THR A 144 15.86 -1.83 -2.41
N PHE A 145 14.81 -1.16 -1.92
CA PHE A 145 13.66 -1.80 -1.30
C PHE A 145 14.09 -2.68 -0.12
N THR A 146 15.04 -2.24 0.71
CA THR A 146 15.48 -2.97 1.92
C THR A 146 15.15 -2.21 3.20
N LEU A 147 15.19 -2.91 4.35
CA LEU A 147 14.96 -2.28 5.64
C LEU A 147 16.08 -1.29 5.96
N ILE A 148 15.71 -0.09 6.38
CA ILE A 148 16.68 0.87 6.93
C ILE A 148 17.38 0.22 8.13
N ASP A 149 18.71 0.36 8.18
CA ASP A 149 19.57 -0.27 9.19
C ASP A 149 19.40 -1.80 9.35
N LYS A 150 18.77 -2.46 8.36
CA LYS A 150 18.45 -3.89 8.37
C LYS A 150 17.60 -4.33 9.58
N LYS A 151 16.89 -3.41 10.23
CA LYS A 151 16.07 -3.68 11.43
C LYS A 151 14.74 -2.93 11.38
N SER A 152 13.72 -3.51 11.98
CA SER A 152 12.43 -2.83 12.18
C SER A 152 12.47 -1.98 13.45
N LEU A 153 11.74 -0.86 13.45
CA LEU A 153 11.53 -0.08 14.67
C LEU A 153 10.65 -0.89 15.62
N LYS A 154 11.08 -1.05 16.87
CA LYS A 154 10.26 -1.69 17.90
C LYS A 154 9.19 -0.70 18.36
N ALA A 155 7.92 -1.06 18.20
CA ALA A 155 6.80 -0.20 18.57
C ALA A 155 5.58 -1.07 18.90
N GLU A 156 5.32 -1.23 20.20
CA GLU A 156 4.28 -2.12 20.70
C GLU A 156 2.90 -1.47 20.63
N ASN A 157 1.89 -2.26 20.25
CA ASN A 157 0.47 -1.86 20.26
C ASN A 157 0.18 -0.55 19.49
N VAL A 158 0.97 -0.27 18.44
CA VAL A 158 0.72 0.88 17.56
C VAL A 158 -0.60 0.68 16.84
N MET A 159 -1.52 1.63 17.03
CA MET A 159 -2.79 1.67 16.35
C MET A 159 -2.70 2.46 15.04
N ASP A 160 -1.92 3.53 15.02
CA ASP A 160 -1.77 4.38 13.84
C ASP A 160 -0.38 5.01 13.75
N PHE A 161 0.09 5.35 12.55
CA PHE A 161 1.35 6.07 12.38
C PHE A 161 1.36 6.97 11.14
N ASN A 162 1.93 8.17 11.16
CA ASN A 162 2.01 9.02 9.97
C ASN A 162 3.41 9.56 9.75
N TRP A 163 3.78 9.74 8.48
CA TRP A 163 4.99 10.46 8.12
C TRP A 163 4.75 11.97 8.22
N SER A 164 5.79 12.72 8.63
CA SER A 164 5.84 14.14 8.32
C SER A 164 5.82 14.31 6.79
N PRO A 165 5.04 15.26 6.25
CA PRO A 165 4.96 15.49 4.80
C PRO A 165 6.26 16.07 4.23
N THR A 166 7.09 16.69 5.07
CA THR A 166 8.31 17.42 4.69
C THR A 166 9.59 16.79 5.22
N ASP A 167 9.52 16.13 6.37
CA ASP A 167 10.68 15.64 7.10
C ASP A 167 10.67 14.12 7.23
N PRO A 168 11.83 13.46 7.36
CA PRO A 168 11.91 12.01 7.57
C PRO A 168 11.59 11.63 9.03
N ILE A 169 10.47 12.13 9.55
CA ILE A 169 10.00 11.92 10.93
C ILE A 169 8.70 11.10 10.89
N LEU A 170 8.57 10.17 11.83
CA LEU A 170 7.37 9.36 12.04
C LEU A 170 6.64 9.77 13.31
N SER A 171 5.33 9.99 13.22
CA SER A 171 4.44 10.05 14.39
C SER A 171 3.76 8.71 14.60
N LEU A 172 3.74 8.22 15.83
CA LEU A 172 3.06 6.97 16.21
C LEU A 172 2.00 7.26 17.26
N TYR A 173 0.86 6.57 17.16
CA TYR A 173 -0.20 6.58 18.16
C TYR A 173 -0.39 5.20 18.77
N VAL A 174 -0.28 5.13 20.09
CA VAL A 174 -0.60 3.95 20.91
C VAL A 174 -1.80 4.33 21.78
N PRO A 175 -2.92 3.58 21.71
CA PRO A 175 -4.10 3.87 22.50
C PRO A 175 -3.85 3.54 23.98
N GLU A 176 -4.79 3.89 24.83
CA GLU A 176 -4.79 3.47 26.22
C GLU A 176 -4.89 1.93 26.32
N LEU A 177 -4.13 1.34 27.24
CA LEU A 177 -4.06 -0.12 27.43
C LEU A 177 -4.34 -0.53 28.87
N GLY A 178 -4.59 -1.83 29.07
CA GLY A 178 -4.75 -2.41 30.42
C GLY A 178 -5.95 -1.89 31.19
N GLY A 179 -7.05 -1.56 30.50
CA GLY A 179 -8.28 -1.06 31.13
C GLY A 179 -8.13 0.33 31.76
N GLY A 180 -7.16 1.13 31.30
CA GLY A 180 -6.91 2.48 31.78
C GLY A 180 -5.62 2.67 32.58
N ASN A 181 -4.89 1.57 32.82
CA ASN A 181 -3.67 1.61 33.61
C ASN A 181 -2.43 2.08 32.83
N GLN A 182 -2.50 2.14 31.50
CA GLN A 182 -1.44 2.68 30.67
C GLN A 182 -2.03 3.76 29.77
N SER A 183 -1.64 5.01 30.00
CA SER A 183 -2.11 6.14 29.21
C SER A 183 -1.75 6.00 27.73
N ALA A 184 -2.61 6.56 26.87
CA ALA A 184 -2.32 6.69 25.46
C ALA A 184 -1.03 7.50 25.23
N ARG A 185 -0.28 7.15 24.19
CA ARG A 185 1.01 7.78 23.87
C ARG A 185 1.05 8.21 22.42
N VAL A 186 1.61 9.39 22.21
CA VAL A 186 2.07 9.86 20.90
C VAL A 186 3.58 9.92 20.94
N MET A 187 4.23 9.30 19.96
CA MET A 187 5.70 9.28 19.83
C MET A 187 6.10 9.94 18.52
N LEU A 188 7.21 10.68 18.53
CA LEU A 188 7.89 11.17 17.33
C LEU A 188 9.24 10.44 17.24
N ILE A 189 9.52 9.84 16.09
CA ILE A 189 10.74 9.06 15.80
C ILE A 189 11.41 9.64 14.57
#